data_AF-A0A258FYY3-F1
#
_entry.id   AF-A0A258FYY3-F1
#
_cell.length_a   1.000
_cell.length_b   1.000
_cell.length_c   1.000
_cell.angle_alpha   90.00
_cell.angle_beta   90.00
_cell.angle_gamma   90.00
#
_symmetry.space_group_name_H-M   'P 1'
#
loop_
_entity.id
_entity.type
_entity.pdbx_description
1 polymer ?
#
loop_
_entity_poly.entity_id
_entity_poly.type
_entity_poly.pdbx_seq_one_letter_code
_entity_poly.pdbx_strand_id
1 'polypeptide(L)'
;MKLSTKTVASLLVVTAVAAAVPGLSQISIPKKRRESQFDKLLATHDRKGELRSEILGLTPHEFKQLTKKMTFEEVIQHCGLLSKRDFRIALLGYLRSELLARGWSRTRIDSYVMMRATRFA
;
A
#
# COMPACT_ATOMS: atom_id res chain seq x y z
N MET A 1 12.85 6.36 4.89
CA MET A 1 12.91 4.87 4.95
C MET A 1 13.73 4.30 3.78
N LYS A 2 14.53 3.23 3.96
CA LYS A 2 15.21 2.53 2.84
C LYS A 2 14.61 1.13 2.64
N LEU A 3 13.53 1.02 1.88
CA LEU A 3 13.00 -0.29 1.44
C LEU A 3 13.83 -0.85 0.28
N SER A 4 14.02 -2.17 0.24
CA SER A 4 14.62 -2.83 -0.94
C SER A 4 13.68 -2.72 -2.15
N THR A 5 14.21 -2.70 -3.38
CA THR A 5 13.38 -2.64 -4.60
C THR A 5 12.40 -3.81 -4.68
N LYS A 6 12.81 -5.00 -4.22
CA LYS A 6 11.94 -6.18 -4.12
C LYS A 6 10.79 -5.96 -3.15
N THR A 7 11.05 -5.31 -2.02
CA THR A 7 10.03 -4.98 -1.01
C THR A 7 9.02 -3.97 -1.57
N VAL A 8 9.48 -2.90 -2.22
CA VAL A 8 8.61 -1.91 -2.86
C VAL A 8 7.71 -2.58 -3.90
N ALA A 9 8.29 -3.44 -4.75
CA ALA A 9 7.54 -4.17 -5.78
C ALA A 9 6.51 -5.15 -5.16
N SER A 10 6.85 -5.86 -4.08
CA SER A 10 5.91 -6.75 -3.39
C SER A 10 4.77 -5.97 -2.73
N LEU A 11 5.08 -4.86 -2.04
CA LEU A 11 4.09 -3.95 -1.46
C LEU A 11 3.16 -3.39 -2.53
N LEU A 12 3.70 -3.02 -3.69
CA LEU A 12 2.91 -2.51 -4.81
C LEU A 12 1.85 -3.53 -5.24
N VAL A 13 2.22 -4.79 -5.41
CA VAL A 13 1.30 -5.84 -5.85
C VAL A 13 0.16 -6.05 -4.84
N VAL A 14 0.48 -6.23 -3.56
CA VAL A 14 -0.56 -6.44 -2.53
C VAL A 14 -1.45 -5.22 -2.37
N THR A 15 -0.89 -4.01 -2.54
CA THR A 15 -1.65 -2.76 -2.48
C THR A 15 -2.60 -2.64 -3.67
N ALA A 16 -2.15 -2.97 -4.88
CA ALA A 16 -2.98 -2.95 -6.09
C ALA A 16 -4.16 -3.94 -5.99
N VAL A 17 -3.89 -5.14 -5.47
CA VAL A 17 -4.91 -6.17 -5.24
C VAL A 17 -5.90 -5.71 -4.16
N ALA A 18 -5.43 -5.18 -3.03
CA ALA A 18 -6.30 -4.72 -1.94
C ALA A 18 -7.07 -3.42 -2.25
N ALA A 19 -6.57 -2.57 -3.16
CA ALA A 19 -7.25 -1.38 -3.65
C ALA A 19 -8.32 -1.68 -4.72
N ALA A 20 -8.38 -2.94 -5.19
CA ALA A 20 -9.22 -3.37 -6.31
C ALA A 20 -9.03 -2.49 -7.55
N VAL A 21 -7.76 -2.32 -7.97
CA VAL A 21 -7.40 -1.54 -9.17
C VAL A 21 -8.07 -2.15 -10.41
N PRO A 22 -8.70 -1.34 -11.29
CA PRO A 22 -9.25 -1.81 -12.56
C PRO A 22 -8.22 -2.61 -13.37
N GLY A 23 -8.65 -3.72 -13.98
CA GLY A 23 -7.76 -4.66 -14.68
C GLY A 23 -7.30 -5.86 -13.85
N LEU A 24 -7.40 -5.77 -12.51
CA LEU A 24 -7.22 -6.92 -11.59
C LEU A 24 -8.56 -7.54 -11.13
N SER A 25 -9.68 -7.03 -11.67
CA SER A 25 -11.04 -7.41 -11.28
C SER A 25 -11.41 -8.85 -11.63
N GLN A 26 -10.70 -9.50 -12.56
CA GLN A 26 -10.92 -10.90 -12.92
C GLN A 26 -10.31 -11.90 -11.91
N ILE A 27 -9.47 -11.41 -11.00
CA ILE A 27 -8.82 -12.25 -10.00
C ILE A 27 -9.80 -12.41 -8.83
N SER A 28 -10.52 -13.53 -8.81
CA SER A 28 -11.53 -13.86 -7.79
C SER A 28 -10.87 -14.19 -6.46
N ILE A 29 -10.43 -13.16 -5.75
CA ILE A 29 -9.90 -13.29 -4.38
C ILE A 29 -10.90 -12.66 -3.43
N PRO A 30 -11.34 -13.38 -2.38
CA PRO A 30 -12.21 -12.82 -1.36
C PRO A 30 -11.64 -11.52 -0.79
N LYS A 31 -12.49 -10.49 -0.65
CA LYS A 31 -12.08 -9.16 -0.13
C LYS A 31 -11.26 -9.29 1.15
N LYS A 32 -11.73 -10.08 2.11
CA LYS A 32 -11.06 -10.33 3.40
C LYS A 32 -9.64 -10.88 3.24
N ARG A 33 -9.40 -11.76 2.26
CA ARG A 33 -8.08 -12.35 1.99
C ARG A 33 -7.12 -11.30 1.42
N ARG A 34 -7.58 -10.50 0.45
CA ARG A 34 -6.79 -9.40 -0.14
C ARG A 34 -6.35 -8.38 0.92
N GLU A 35 -7.29 -7.95 1.76
CA GLU A 35 -7.03 -6.97 2.82
C GLU A 35 -6.09 -7.53 3.89
N SER A 36 -6.31 -8.76 4.34
CA SER A 36 -5.45 -9.39 5.35
C SER A 36 -4.00 -9.55 4.87
N GLN A 37 -3.78 -9.91 3.61
CA GLN A 37 -2.42 -10.03 3.06
C GLN A 37 -1.73 -8.67 2.95
N PHE A 38 -2.47 -7.64 2.53
CA PHE A 38 -1.99 -6.26 2.53
C PHE A 38 -1.59 -5.83 3.94
N ASP A 39 -2.46 -6.01 4.94
CA ASP A 39 -2.20 -5.60 6.32
C ASP A 39 -0.98 -6.32 6.91
N LYS A 40 -0.83 -7.62 6.65
CA LYS A 40 0.34 -8.41 7.07
C LYS A 40 1.63 -7.88 6.48
N LEU A 41 1.65 -7.65 5.17
CA LEU A 41 2.87 -7.22 4.47
C LEU A 41 3.24 -5.77 4.86
N LEU A 42 2.25 -4.90 5.01
CA LEU A 42 2.44 -3.54 5.49
C LEU A 42 2.97 -3.54 6.92
N ALA A 43 2.40 -4.34 7.83
CA ALA A 43 2.90 -4.43 9.20
C ALA A 43 4.35 -4.96 9.28
N THR A 44 4.72 -5.86 8.36
CA THR A 44 6.07 -6.41 8.30
C THR A 44 7.10 -5.37 7.84
N HIS A 45 6.77 -4.57 6.83
CA HIS A 45 7.71 -3.63 6.21
C HIS A 45 7.60 -2.19 6.73
N ASP A 46 6.50 -1.85 7.41
CA ASP A 46 6.23 -0.55 7.99
C ASP A 46 5.97 -0.65 9.50
N ARG A 47 6.81 -1.43 10.21
CA ARG A 47 6.69 -1.63 11.66
C ARG A 47 6.75 -0.34 12.46
N LYS A 48 7.54 0.64 11.98
CA LYS A 48 7.70 1.96 12.61
C LYS A 48 6.62 2.96 12.21
N GLY A 49 5.78 2.64 11.22
CA GLY A 49 4.77 3.56 10.71
C GLY A 49 5.34 4.69 9.85
N GLU A 50 6.60 4.60 9.42
CA GLU A 50 7.25 5.61 8.57
C GLU A 50 6.48 5.78 7.26
N LEU A 51 6.15 4.66 6.59
CA LEU A 51 5.43 4.68 5.33
C LEU A 51 4.00 5.20 5.50
N ARG A 52 3.27 4.70 6.51
CA ARG A 52 1.91 5.20 6.80
C ARG A 52 1.91 6.69 7.13
N SER A 53 2.87 7.16 7.93
CA SER A 53 2.98 8.58 8.28
C SER A 53 3.28 9.44 7.05
N GLU A 54 4.17 8.99 6.18
CA GLU A 54 4.56 9.71 4.95
C GLU A 54 3.38 9.86 3.99
N ILE A 55 2.59 8.78 3.78
CA ILE A 55 1.38 8.84 2.95
C ILE A 55 0.31 9.76 3.54
N LEU A 56 0.21 9.81 4.87
CA LEU A 56 -0.77 10.64 5.57
C LEU A 56 -0.30 12.08 5.79
N GLY A 57 0.89 12.46 5.31
CA GLY A 57 1.45 13.80 5.49
C GLY A 57 1.82 14.12 6.96
N LEU A 58 2.09 13.10 7.75
CA LEU A 58 2.44 13.20 9.17
C LEU A 58 3.91 12.86 9.39
N THR A 59 4.48 13.35 10.49
CA THR A 59 5.71 12.78 11.03
C THR A 59 5.44 11.40 11.66
N PRO A 60 6.44 10.50 11.71
CA PRO A 60 6.30 9.21 12.40
C PRO A 60 5.90 9.35 13.88
N HIS A 61 6.33 10.44 14.53
CA HIS A 61 5.97 10.73 15.91
C HIS A 61 4.48 11.07 16.05
N GLU A 62 3.95 11.97 15.22
CA GLU A 62 2.52 12.34 15.23
C GLU A 62 1.65 11.12 14.93
N PHE A 63 2.00 10.35 13.90
CA PHE A 63 1.29 9.12 13.56
C PHE A 63 1.24 8.13 14.75
N LYS A 64 2.36 7.98 15.47
CA LYS A 64 2.41 7.14 16.68
C LYS A 64 1.55 7.68 17.81
N GLN A 65 1.41 9.00 17.97
CA GLN A 65 0.53 9.57 19.00
C GLN A 65 -0.95 9.42 18.64
N LEU A 66 -1.31 9.60 17.35
CA LEU A 66 -2.68 9.44 16.88
C LEU A 66 -3.15 7.99 17.02
N THR A 67 -2.34 7.02 16.59
CA THR A 67 -2.67 5.59 16.66
C THR A 67 -2.83 5.03 18.07
N LYS A 68 -2.39 5.74 19.12
CA LYS A 68 -2.70 5.39 20.52
C LYS A 68 -4.11 5.79 20.95
N LYS A 69 -4.69 6.79 20.29
CA LYS A 69 -5.96 7.42 20.67
C LYS A 69 -7.11 6.99 19.78
N MET A 70 -6.81 6.63 18.54
CA MET A 70 -7.80 6.32 17.51
C MET A 70 -7.34 5.14 16.65
N THR A 71 -8.31 4.43 16.09
CA THR A 71 -8.09 3.37 15.12
C THR A 71 -7.48 3.92 13.84
N PHE A 72 -6.84 3.07 13.04
CA PHE A 72 -6.22 3.51 11.79
C PHE A 72 -7.23 4.14 10.80
N GLU A 73 -8.49 3.71 10.85
CA GLU A 73 -9.54 4.28 10.00
C GLU A 73 -9.90 5.72 10.40
N GLU A 74 -9.96 5.98 11.70
CA GLU A 74 -10.12 7.33 12.25
C GLU A 74 -8.90 8.21 11.95
N VAL A 75 -7.67 7.66 12.00
CA VAL A 75 -6.46 8.40 11.59
C VAL A 75 -6.54 8.83 10.12
N ILE A 76 -6.95 7.91 9.23
CA ILE A 76 -7.12 8.18 7.79
C ILE A 76 -8.10 9.33 7.57
N GLN A 77 -9.25 9.30 8.24
CA GLN A 77 -10.27 10.36 8.17
C GLN A 77 -9.78 11.68 8.75
N HIS A 78 -9.06 11.63 9.87
CA HIS A 78 -8.44 12.81 10.48
C HIS A 78 -7.45 13.50 9.54
N CYS A 79 -6.76 12.74 8.68
CA CYS A 79 -5.83 13.26 7.68
C CYS A 79 -6.49 13.61 6.34
N GLY A 80 -7.82 13.62 6.25
CA GLY A 80 -8.57 14.06 5.07
C GLY A 80 -8.84 12.98 4.01
N LEU A 81 -8.57 11.71 4.28
CA LEU A 81 -8.92 10.59 3.40
C LEU A 81 -10.25 9.96 3.81
N LEU A 82 -11.13 9.62 2.85
CA LEU A 82 -12.48 9.15 3.17
C LEU A 82 -12.51 7.68 3.64
N SER A 83 -11.55 6.87 3.17
CA SER A 83 -11.56 5.43 3.43
C SER A 83 -10.17 4.79 3.39
N LYS A 84 -10.09 3.55 3.92
CA LYS A 84 -8.92 2.67 3.75
C LYS A 84 -8.57 2.42 2.29
N ARG A 85 -9.54 2.48 1.37
CA ARG A 85 -9.29 2.32 -0.06
C ARG A 85 -8.49 3.51 -0.60
N ASP A 86 -8.84 4.73 -0.19
CA ASP A 86 -8.15 5.95 -0.64
C ASP A 86 -6.71 5.96 -0.15
N PHE A 87 -6.48 5.53 1.10
CA PHE A 87 -5.13 5.29 1.61
C PHE A 87 -4.35 4.30 0.73
N ARG A 88 -4.95 3.17 0.35
CA ARG A 88 -4.30 2.19 -0.54
C ARG A 88 -4.00 2.77 -1.92
N ILE A 89 -4.85 3.63 -2.46
CA ILE A 89 -4.61 4.31 -3.75
C ILE A 89 -3.44 5.29 -3.63
N ALA A 90 -3.39 6.10 -2.56
CA ALA A 90 -2.27 7.00 -2.31
C ALA A 90 -0.94 6.22 -2.14
N LEU A 91 -0.96 5.15 -1.35
CA LEU A 91 0.18 4.26 -1.17
C LEU A 91 0.62 3.61 -2.50
N LEU A 92 -0.33 3.21 -3.36
CA LEU A 92 -0.02 2.67 -4.68
C LEU A 92 0.73 3.68 -5.54
N GLY A 93 0.29 4.94 -5.55
CA GLY A 93 0.94 6.04 -6.28
C GLY A 93 2.37 6.30 -5.80
N TYR A 94 2.56 6.29 -4.48
CA TYR A 94 3.89 6.43 -3.87
C TYR A 94 4.82 5.28 -4.26
N LEU A 95 4.38 4.03 -4.12
CA LEU A 95 5.19 2.84 -4.44
C LEU A 95 5.56 2.79 -5.94
N ARG A 96 4.67 3.25 -6.82
CA ARG A 96 4.98 3.41 -8.25
C ARG A 96 6.09 4.45 -8.46
N SER A 97 5.96 5.61 -7.83
CA SER A 97 6.94 6.69 -7.94
C SER A 97 8.32 6.26 -7.45
N GLU A 98 8.38 5.50 -6.36
CA GLU A 98 9.61 4.89 -5.85
C GLU A 98 10.26 3.92 -6.83
N LEU A 99 9.49 3.06 -7.51
CA LEU A 99 10.05 2.16 -8.53
C LEU A 99 10.54 2.92 -9.76
N LEU A 100 9.83 3.97 -10.18
CA LEU A 100 10.27 4.84 -11.28
C LEU A 100 11.61 5.50 -10.94
N ALA A 101 11.75 6.05 -9.73
CA ALA A 101 13.00 6.65 -9.26
C ALA A 101 14.17 5.65 -9.20
N ARG A 102 13.87 4.35 -9.07
CA ARG A 102 14.85 3.24 -9.08
C ARG A 102 15.08 2.66 -10.49
N GLY A 103 14.62 3.34 -11.54
CA GLY A 103 14.89 2.97 -12.93
C GLY A 103 13.94 1.91 -13.52
N TRP A 104 12.80 1.62 -12.90
CA TRP A 104 11.78 0.80 -13.54
C TRP A 104 10.98 1.64 -14.54
N SER A 105 10.62 1.06 -15.68
CA SER A 105 9.66 1.67 -16.59
C SER A 105 8.21 1.45 -16.12
N ARG A 106 7.28 2.31 -16.53
CA ARG A 106 5.84 2.13 -16.28
C ARG A 106 5.35 0.78 -16.80
N THR A 107 5.74 0.41 -18.02
CA THR A 107 5.40 -0.88 -18.64
C THR A 107 5.88 -2.06 -17.81
N ARG A 108 7.12 -2.02 -17.31
CA ARG A 108 7.67 -3.05 -16.42
C ARG A 108 6.86 -3.16 -15.12
N ILE A 109 6.49 -2.03 -14.53
CA ILE A 109 5.68 -1.99 -13.29
C ILE A 109 4.33 -2.65 -13.52
N ASP A 110 3.60 -2.25 -14.57
CA ASP A 110 2.27 -2.77 -14.83
C ASP A 110 2.30 -4.26 -15.20
N SER A 111 3.25 -4.69 -16.04
CA SER A 111 3.45 -6.12 -16.34
C SER A 111 3.80 -6.93 -15.10
N TYR A 112 4.63 -6.39 -14.19
CA TYR A 112 4.98 -7.05 -12.94
C TYR A 112 3.77 -7.20 -12.02
N VAL A 113 2.93 -6.17 -11.90
CA VAL A 113 1.70 -6.21 -11.11
C VAL A 113 0.75 -7.28 -11.67
N MET A 114 0.50 -7.28 -12.98
CA MET A 114 -0.40 -8.26 -13.62
C MET A 114 0.10 -9.69 -13.42
N MET A 115 1.38 -9.95 -13.70
CA MET A 115 1.98 -11.29 -13.57
C MET A 115 1.99 -11.80 -12.12
N ARG A 116 2.15 -10.92 -11.14
CA ARG A 116 2.21 -11.32 -9.73
C ARG A 116 0.85 -11.42 -9.09
N ALA A 117 -0.10 -10.55 -9.45
CA ALA A 117 -1.45 -10.57 -8.91
C ALA A 117 -2.19 -11.88 -9.24
N THR A 118 -1.94 -12.50 -10.41
CA THR A 118 -2.53 -13.82 -10.74
C THR A 118 -2.12 -14.92 -9.77
N ARG A 119 -0.96 -14.79 -9.10
CA ARG A 119 -0.50 -15.75 -8.08
C ARG A 119 -1.23 -15.62 -6.73
N PHE A 120 -2.11 -14.62 -6.61
CA PHE A 120 -2.93 -14.41 -5.41
C PHE A 120 -4.31 -15.05 -5.51
N ALA A 121 -4.77 -15.40 -6.72
CA ALA A 121 -5.95 -16.24 -6.94
C ALA A 121 -5.76 -17.56 -6.19
#